data_AF-A0A1G2P0N2-F1
#
_entry.id   AF-A0A1G2P0N2-F1
#
_cell.length_a   1.000
_cell.length_b   1.000
_cell.length_c   1.000
_cell.angle_alpha   90.00
_cell.angle_beta   90.00
_cell.angle_gamma   90.00
#
_symmetry.space_group_name_H-M   'P 1'
#
loop_
_entity.id
_entity.type
_entity.pdbx_description
1 polymer ?
#
loop_
_entity_poly.entity_id
_entity_poly.type
_entity_poly.pdbx_seq_one_letter_code
_entity_poly.pdbx_strand_id
1 'polypeptide(L)'
;MKNQQNKEILEQELERLESELKTVGRANPKNPEDWEADTTSVDIDRADDNEVADKMESFGENTAIVAQLEIRHSEVKRALERIEEGTYGNCTVCGKEIEKERLVANPAAATCVEHMK
;
A
#
# COMPACT_ATOMS: atom_id res chain seq x y z
N MET A 1 23.07 -8.12 8.72
CA MET A 1 22.21 -7.91 9.91
C MET A 1 20.77 -8.15 9.49
N LYS A 2 19.91 -8.77 10.32
CA LYS A 2 18.51 -9.12 9.92
C LYS A 2 17.67 -7.91 9.47
N ASN A 3 17.91 -6.73 10.03
CA ASN A 3 17.24 -5.50 9.61
C ASN A 3 17.58 -5.09 8.16
N GLN A 4 18.79 -5.41 7.69
CA GLN A 4 19.18 -5.14 6.30
C GLN A 4 18.40 -6.01 5.31
N GLN A 5 18.17 -7.28 5.65
CA GLN A 5 17.40 -8.20 4.80
C GLN A 5 15.92 -7.77 4.73
N ASN A 6 15.33 -7.38 5.86
CA ASN A 6 13.95 -6.88 5.88
C ASN A 6 13.83 -5.55 5.13
N LYS A 7 14.84 -4.68 5.21
CA LYS A 7 14.89 -3.44 4.43
C LYS A 7 14.83 -3.72 2.93
N GLU A 8 15.69 -4.61 2.43
CA GLU A 8 15.74 -4.98 1.01
C GLU A 8 14.40 -5.57 0.52
N ILE A 9 13.74 -6.40 1.34
CA ILE A 9 12.43 -6.96 1.01
C ILE A 9 11.36 -5.85 0.93
N LEU A 10 11.36 -4.92 1.88
CA LEU A 10 10.42 -3.80 1.92
C LEU A 10 10.65 -2.83 0.75
N GLU A 11 11.89 -2.57 0.36
CA GLU A 11 12.22 -1.73 -0.81
C GLU A 11 11.69 -2.34 -2.10
N GLN A 12 11.92 -3.65 -2.32
CA GLN A 12 11.38 -4.36 -3.49
C GLN A 12 9.85 -4.40 -3.49
N GLU A 13 9.23 -4.58 -2.32
CA GLU A 13 7.79 -4.56 -2.19
C GLU A 13 7.22 -3.16 -2.50
N LEU A 14 7.88 -2.10 -2.04
CA LEU A 14 7.49 -0.72 -2.33
C LEU A 14 7.50 -0.44 -3.84
N GLU A 15 8.58 -0.79 -4.53
CA GLU A 15 8.69 -0.63 -6.00
C GLU A 15 7.58 -1.41 -6.73
N ARG A 16 7.26 -2.62 -6.27
CA ARG A 16 6.17 -3.42 -6.85
C ARG A 16 4.82 -2.75 -6.66
N LEU A 17 4.52 -2.30 -5.43
CA LEU A 17 3.26 -1.63 -5.11
C LEU A 17 3.08 -0.34 -5.89
N GLU A 18 4.14 0.47 -6.05
CA GLU A 18 4.08 1.68 -6.88
C GLU A 18 3.81 1.37 -8.35
N SER A 19 4.37 0.27 -8.88
CA SER A 19 4.09 -0.19 -10.24
C SER A 19 2.64 -0.62 -10.39
N GLU A 20 2.12 -1.42 -9.45
CA GLU A 20 0.72 -1.88 -9.44
C GLU A 20 -0.24 -0.68 -9.34
N LEU A 21 0.00 0.25 -8.42
CA LEU A 21 -0.79 1.48 -8.24
C LEU A 21 -0.85 2.32 -9.52
N LYS A 22 0.25 2.43 -10.28
CA LYS A 22 0.28 3.15 -11.58
C LYS A 22 -0.56 2.48 -12.67
N THR A 23 -0.91 1.20 -12.53
CA THR A 23 -1.77 0.51 -13.52
C THR A 23 -3.26 0.72 -13.29
N VAL A 24 -3.67 0.90 -12.03
CA VAL A 24 -5.08 1.02 -11.62
C VAL A 24 -5.48 2.43 -11.16
N GLY A 25 -4.51 3.31 -10.93
CA GLY A 25 -4.72 4.65 -10.40
C GLY A 25 -3.60 5.63 -10.73
N ARG A 26 -3.71 6.82 -10.14
CA ARG A 26 -2.74 7.90 -10.25
C ARG A 26 -2.48 8.51 -8.88
N ALA A 27 -1.23 8.90 -8.64
CA ALA A 27 -0.88 9.64 -7.44
C ALA A 27 -1.46 11.06 -7.51
N ASN A 28 -2.03 11.54 -6.41
CA ASN A 28 -2.55 12.89 -6.30
C ASN A 28 -1.38 13.89 -6.38
N PRO A 29 -1.38 14.84 -7.33
CA PRO A 29 -0.28 15.79 -7.51
C PRO A 29 -0.10 16.74 -6.31
N LYS A 30 -1.10 16.88 -5.45
CA LYS A 30 -1.03 17.66 -4.21
C LYS A 30 -0.56 16.83 -3.01
N ASN A 31 -0.75 15.52 -3.05
CA ASN A 31 -0.33 14.60 -2.01
C ASN A 31 0.11 13.25 -2.63
N PRO A 32 1.41 13.06 -2.89
CA PRO A 32 1.91 11.85 -3.56
C PRO A 32 1.67 10.54 -2.79
N GLU A 33 1.24 10.61 -1.53
CA GLU A 33 0.85 9.43 -0.74
C GLU A 33 -0.60 9.00 -0.96
N ASP A 34 -1.44 9.88 -1.51
CA ASP A 34 -2.85 9.67 -1.77
C ASP A 34 -3.02 9.23 -3.23
N TRP A 35 -3.56 8.03 -3.44
CA TRP A 35 -3.74 7.44 -4.75
C TRP A 35 -5.22 7.42 -5.12
N GLU A 36 -5.53 7.92 -6.30
CA GLU A 36 -6.90 7.98 -6.80
C GLU A 36 -7.04 6.97 -7.94
N ALA A 37 -8.15 6.23 -7.96
CA ALA A 37 -8.50 5.39 -9.12
C ALA A 37 -8.58 6.26 -10.37
N ASP A 38 -8.01 5.77 -11.47
CA ASP A 38 -7.90 6.58 -12.66
C ASP A 38 -9.30 6.75 -13.30
N THR A 39 -9.85 7.96 -13.19
CA THR A 39 -11.15 8.34 -13.76
C THR A 39 -11.04 8.68 -15.24
N THR A 40 -9.83 8.75 -15.80
CA THR A 40 -9.58 9.27 -17.15
C THR A 40 -10.01 8.28 -18.24
N SER A 41 -10.23 7.02 -17.89
CA SER A 41 -10.91 6.03 -18.75
C SER A 41 -12.42 6.27 -18.87
N VAL A 42 -12.99 7.15 -18.03
CA VAL A 42 -14.41 7.52 -17.99
C VAL A 42 -14.65 8.80 -18.79
N ASP A 43 -14.06 8.92 -19.99
CA ASP A 43 -14.59 9.82 -21.01
C ASP A 43 -15.92 9.22 -21.50
N ILE A 44 -17.01 9.68 -20.87
CA ILE A 44 -18.37 9.33 -21.27
C ILE A 44 -18.72 10.18 -22.50
N ASP A 45 -18.16 9.85 -23.66
CA ASP A 45 -18.84 10.17 -24.91
C ASP A 45 -20.14 9.34 -24.92
N ARG A 46 -21.26 10.02 -24.68
CA ARG A 46 -22.56 9.48 -24.24
C ARG A 46 -23.33 8.73 -25.35
N ALA A 47 -22.65 7.96 -26.19
CA ALA A 47 -23.27 7.36 -27.37
C ALA A 47 -23.83 5.94 -27.15
N ASP A 48 -23.36 5.18 -26.15
CA ASP A 48 -23.81 3.80 -25.91
C ASP A 48 -23.96 3.48 -24.41
N ASP A 49 -25.17 3.19 -23.95
CA ASP A 49 -25.50 2.94 -22.54
C ASP A 49 -24.83 1.68 -21.97
N ASN A 50 -24.50 0.68 -22.80
CA ASN A 50 -23.83 -0.54 -22.32
C ASN A 50 -22.35 -0.26 -21.99
N GLU A 51 -21.67 0.56 -22.80
CA GLU A 51 -20.28 0.94 -22.52
C GLU A 51 -20.12 1.80 -21.26
N VAL A 52 -21.19 2.52 -20.86
CA VAL A 52 -21.21 3.27 -19.60
C VAL A 52 -21.26 2.33 -18.40
N ALA A 53 -22.05 1.25 -18.47
CA ALA A 53 -22.18 0.28 -17.38
C ALA A 53 -20.86 -0.47 -17.14
N ASP A 54 -20.22 -0.98 -18.20
CA ASP A 54 -18.95 -1.73 -18.11
C ASP A 54 -17.82 -0.85 -17.55
N LYS A 55 -17.77 0.44 -17.94
CA LYS A 55 -16.78 1.40 -17.43
C LYS A 55 -17.02 1.76 -15.95
N MET A 56 -18.27 1.87 -15.51
CA MET A 56 -18.60 2.14 -14.11
C MET A 56 -18.24 0.95 -13.19
N GLU A 57 -18.46 -0.27 -13.66
CA GLU A 57 -18.04 -1.49 -12.94
C GLU A 57 -16.51 -1.54 -12.80
N SER A 58 -15.80 -1.38 -13.91
CA SER A 58 -14.32 -1.34 -13.92
C SER A 58 -13.74 -0.25 -13.01
N PHE A 59 -14.39 0.92 -12.94
CA PHE A 59 -13.99 1.99 -12.02
C PHE A 59 -14.19 1.62 -10.54
N GLY A 60 -15.32 1.00 -10.21
CA GLY A 60 -15.60 0.51 -8.85
C GLY A 60 -14.59 -0.53 -8.40
N GLU A 61 -14.23 -1.46 -9.28
CA GLU A 61 -13.18 -2.45 -9.03
C GLU A 61 -11.82 -1.80 -8.80
N ASN A 62 -11.40 -0.89 -9.68
CA ASN A 62 -10.14 -0.16 -9.54
C ASN A 62 -10.07 0.66 -8.25
N THR A 63 -11.19 1.26 -7.81
CA THR A 63 -11.25 2.00 -6.54
C THR A 63 -10.93 1.11 -5.35
N ALA A 64 -11.51 -0.10 -5.29
CA ALA A 64 -11.24 -1.05 -4.23
C ALA A 64 -9.78 -1.55 -4.27
N ILE A 65 -9.25 -1.80 -5.47
CA ILE A 65 -7.86 -2.25 -5.66
C ILE A 65 -6.88 -1.14 -5.22
N VAL A 66 -7.08 0.10 -5.66
CA VAL A 66 -6.25 1.25 -5.28
C VAL A 66 -6.24 1.43 -3.76
N ALA A 67 -7.41 1.40 -3.11
CA ALA A 67 -7.49 1.55 -1.66
C ALA A 67 -6.69 0.46 -0.92
N GLN A 68 -6.76 -0.80 -1.37
CA GLN A 68 -6.00 -1.89 -0.76
C GLN A 68 -4.49 -1.74 -0.98
N LEU A 69 -4.08 -1.37 -2.19
CA LEU A 69 -2.67 -1.17 -2.52
C LEU A 69 -2.09 0.04 -1.78
N GLU A 70 -2.86 1.12 -1.63
CA GLU A 70 -2.44 2.33 -0.90
C GLU A 70 -2.22 2.04 0.59
N ILE A 71 -3.11 1.28 1.23
CA ILE A 71 -2.94 0.84 2.62
C ILE A 71 -1.61 0.10 2.75
N ARG A 72 -1.37 -0.88 1.87
CA ARG A 72 -0.15 -1.69 1.92
C ARG A 72 1.10 -0.85 1.64
N HIS A 73 1.03 0.06 0.67
CA HIS A 73 2.10 0.99 0.33
C HIS A 73 2.46 1.87 1.53
N SER A 74 1.47 2.41 2.24
CA SER A 74 1.67 3.20 3.47
C SER A 74 2.32 2.38 4.59
N GLU A 75 1.89 1.13 4.79
CA GLU A 75 2.50 0.23 5.79
C GLU A 75 3.99 -0.01 5.52
N VAL A 76 4.34 -0.33 4.26
CA VAL A 76 5.71 -0.60 3.83
C VAL A 76 6.57 0.65 3.97
N LYS A 77 6.08 1.80 3.50
CA LYS A 77 6.81 3.07 3.63
C LYS A 77 7.08 3.42 5.09
N ARG A 78 6.08 3.30 5.97
CA ARG A 78 6.25 3.52 7.41
C ARG A 78 7.23 2.53 8.04
N ALA A 79 7.28 1.29 7.55
CA ALA A 79 8.25 0.31 8.04
C ALA A 79 9.68 0.69 7.67
N LEU A 80 9.90 1.17 6.44
CA LEU A 80 11.19 1.71 6.00
C LEU A 80 11.61 2.95 6.83
N GLU A 81 10.69 3.88 7.07
CA GLU A 81 10.95 5.04 7.94
C GLU A 81 11.41 4.60 9.34
N ARG A 82 10.72 3.61 9.95
CA ARG A 82 11.14 3.06 11.25
C ARG A 82 12.52 2.41 11.21
N ILE A 83 12.94 1.85 10.06
CA ILE A 83 14.30 1.30 9.90
C ILE A 83 15.32 2.44 9.92
N GLU A 84 15.04 3.55 9.25
CA GLU A 84 15.91 4.73 9.22
C GLU A 84 16.00 5.42 10.59
N GLU A 85 14.89 5.49 11.31
CA GLU A 85 14.81 6.03 12.68
C GLU A 85 15.41 5.08 13.74
N GLY A 86 15.68 3.82 13.38
CA GLY A 86 16.17 2.80 14.31
C GLY A 86 15.14 2.25 15.29
N THR A 87 13.84 2.49 15.03
CA THR A 87 12.70 2.01 15.84
C THR A 87 12.05 0.74 15.27
N TYR A 88 12.56 0.22 14.15
CA TYR A 88 12.04 -0.98 13.51
C TYR A 88 12.17 -2.22 14.40
N GLY A 89 11.09 -3.00 14.43
CA GLY A 89 10.99 -4.18 15.27
C GLY A 89 10.41 -3.91 16.66
N ASN A 90 10.01 -2.67 16.97
CA ASN A 90 9.27 -2.33 18.18
C ASN A 90 7.79 -2.08 17.86
N CYS A 91 6.90 -2.63 18.69
CA CYS A 91 5.47 -2.44 18.57
C CYS A 91 5.13 -0.95 18.81
N THR A 92 4.42 -0.34 17.87
CA THR A 92 3.99 1.07 17.95
C THR A 92 2.97 1.36 19.07
N VAL A 93 2.37 0.32 19.67
CA VAL A 93 1.37 0.46 20.75
C VAL A 93 2.00 0.30 22.13
N CYS A 94 2.81 -0.74 22.34
CA CYS A 94 3.35 -1.07 23.67
C CYS A 94 4.88 -0.92 23.78
N GLY A 95 5.58 -0.62 22.70
CA GLY A 95 7.04 -0.45 22.65
C GLY A 95 7.87 -1.74 22.75
N LYS A 96 7.24 -2.89 23.04
CA LYS A 96 7.92 -4.20 23.12
C LYS A 96 8.44 -4.65 21.75
N GLU A 97 9.43 -5.55 21.74
CA GLU A 97 9.93 -6.18 20.52
C GLU A 97 8.80 -6.97 19.82
N ILE A 98 8.68 -6.81 18.50
CA ILE A 98 7.77 -7.57 17.64
C ILE A 98 8.39 -8.95 17.41
N GLU A 99 7.57 -9.98 17.49
CA GLU A 99 7.97 -11.36 17.34
C GLU A 99 8.69 -11.57 16.00
N LYS A 100 9.87 -12.20 16.04
CA LYS A 100 10.69 -12.42 14.83
C LYS A 100 9.94 -13.18 13.74
N GLU A 101 9.16 -14.19 14.12
CA GLU A 101 8.32 -14.97 13.20
C GLU A 101 7.27 -14.08 12.52
N ARG A 102 6.76 -13.06 13.22
CA ARG A 102 5.81 -12.10 12.67
C ARG A 102 6.47 -11.15 11.69
N LEU A 103 7.68 -10.67 11.97
CA LEU A 103 8.45 -9.84 11.02
C LEU A 103 8.92 -10.64 9.80
N VAL A 104 9.14 -11.95 9.95
CA VAL A 104 9.42 -12.85 8.82
C VAL A 104 8.17 -13.05 7.95
N ALA A 105 6.99 -13.20 8.57
CA ALA A 105 5.73 -13.36 7.83
C ALA A 105 5.23 -12.05 7.19
N ASN A 106 5.40 -10.92 7.88
CA ASN A 106 5.05 -9.59 7.40
C ASN A 106 6.13 -8.57 7.85
N PRO A 107 7.10 -8.25 6.98
CA PRO A 107 8.17 -7.30 7.29
C PRO A 107 7.69 -5.88 7.59
N ALA A 108 6.50 -5.49 7.09
CA ALA A 108 5.97 -4.13 7.26
C ALA A 108 5.25 -3.93 8.60
N ALA A 109 5.11 -4.99 9.38
CA ALA A 109 4.16 -5.02 10.47
C ALA A 109 4.56 -4.09 11.63
N ALA A 110 3.59 -3.32 12.13
CA ALA A 110 3.83 -2.23 13.08
C ALA A 110 3.58 -2.60 14.56
N THR A 111 2.84 -3.66 14.84
CA THR A 111 2.42 -4.05 16.20
C THR A 111 2.96 -5.41 16.63
N CYS A 112 2.87 -5.83 17.90
CA CYS A 112 3.12 -7.24 18.26
C CYS A 112 1.85 -8.09 18.07
N VAL A 113 1.93 -9.41 18.24
CA VAL A 113 0.74 -10.29 18.12
C VAL A 113 -0.40 -9.89 19.07
N GLU A 114 -0.08 -9.40 20.28
CA GLU A 114 -1.10 -8.95 21.24
C GLU A 114 -1.90 -7.73 20.75
N HIS A 115 -1.32 -6.93 19.85
CA HIS A 115 -1.91 -5.70 19.31
C HIS A 115 -2.16 -5.79 17.80
N MET A 116 -2.25 -7.00 17.27
CA MET A 116 -2.72 -7.24 15.92
C MET A 116 -4.25 -7.11 15.91
N LYS A 117 -4.78 -6.15 15.16
CA LYS A 117 -6.22 -5.96 14.97
C LYS A 117 -6.71 -6.71 13.74
#